data_AF-A0A2D6FH69-F1
#
_entry.id   AF-A0A2D6FH69-F1
#
_cell.length_a   1.000
_cell.length_b   1.000
_cell.length_c   1.000
_cell.angle_alpha   90.00
_cell.angle_beta   90.00
_cell.angle_gamma   90.00
#
_symmetry.space_group_name_H-M   'P 1'
#
loop_
_entity.id
_entity.type
_entity.pdbx_description
1 polymer ?
#
loop_
_entity_poly.entity_id
_entity_poly.type
_entity_poly.pdbx_seq_one_letter_code
_entity_poly.pdbx_strand_id
1 'polypeptide(L)' 'MEDSTALIQQLEQDRAWLLEQIDRGRWQEFRLDLAALERELGQLLQRASEHFSDGDDRP' A
#
# COMPACT_ATOMS: atom_id res chain seq x y z
N MET A 1 20.40 -2.63 6.56
CA MET A 1 19.71 -2.27 5.32
C MET A 1 18.26 -2.56 5.60
N GLU A 2 17.38 -1.57 5.55
CA GLU A 2 15.94 -1.83 5.69
C GLU A 2 15.52 -2.78 4.56
N ASP A 3 15.03 -3.95 4.92
CA ASP A 3 14.49 -4.93 4.00
C ASP A 3 13.35 -4.27 3.22
N SER A 4 13.55 -4.04 1.92
CA SER A 4 12.55 -3.40 1.06
C SER A 4 11.21 -4.16 1.10
N THR A 5 11.25 -5.48 1.25
CA THR A 5 10.08 -6.33 1.50
C THR A 5 9.36 -5.98 2.81
N ALA A 6 10.09 -5.73 3.89
CA ALA A 6 9.51 -5.33 5.17
C ALA A 6 8.85 -3.94 5.08
N LEU A 7 9.45 -3.01 4.34
CA LEU A 7 8.87 -1.68 4.09
C LEU A 7 7.56 -1.79 3.28
N ILE A 8 7.53 -2.65 2.26
CA ILE A 8 6.32 -2.89 1.46
C ILE A 8 5.19 -3.44 2.35
N GLN A 9 5.48 -4.44 3.19
CA GLN A 9 4.52 -5.00 4.14
C GLN A 9 3.98 -3.96 5.11
N GLN A 10 4.85 -3.08 5.62
CA GLN A 10 4.43 -1.98 6.50
C GLN A 10 3.47 -1.02 5.79
N LEU A 11 3.78 -0.65 4.55
CA LEU A 11 2.92 0.23 3.74
C LEU A 11 1.58 -0.43 3.39
N GLU A 12 1.55 -1.75 3.19
CA GLU A 12 0.30 -2.49 3.02
C GLU A 12 -0.57 -2.45 4.28
N GLN A 13 0.04 -2.61 5.45
CA GLN A 13 -0.65 -2.53 6.74
C GLN A 13 -1.23 -1.14 6.97
N ASP A 14 -0.46 -0.09 6.68
CA ASP A 14 -0.89 1.30 6.81
C ASP A 14 -2.03 1.63 5.83
N ARG A 15 -1.96 1.12 4.59
CA ARG A 15 -3.03 1.23 3.59
C ARG A 15 -4.33 0.60 4.09
N ALA A 16 -4.26 -0.62 4.63
CA ALA A 16 -5.43 -1.31 5.18
C ALA A 16 -6.03 -0.55 6.37
N TRP A 17 -5.18 -0.01 7.25
CA TRP A 17 -5.63 0.82 8.36
C TRP A 17 -6.35 2.08 7.88
N LEU A 18 -5.81 2.78 6.88
CA LEU A 18 -6.43 3.97 6.30
C LEU A 18 -7.82 3.66 5.74
N LEU A 19 -7.96 2.56 5.01
CA LEU A 19 -9.26 2.11 4.46
C LEU A 19 -10.28 1.84 5.57
N GLU A 20 -9.87 1.20 6.66
CA GLU A 20 -10.74 0.95 7.82
C GLU A 20 -11.22 2.27 8.46
N GLN A 21 -10.35 3.27 8.58
CA GLN A 21 -10.74 4.56 9.14
C GLN A 21 -11.76 5.29 8.26
N ILE A 22 -11.59 5.20 6.94
CA ILE A 22 -12.54 5.76 5.97
C ILE A 22 -13.90 5.03 6.07
N ASP A 23 -13.89 3.70 6.20
CA ASP A 23 -15.10 2.91 6.33
C ASP A 23 -15.88 3.22 7.62
N ARG A 24 -15.15 3.47 8.71
CA ARG A 24 -15.71 3.97 9.99
C ARG A 24 -16.28 5.39 9.91
N GLY A 25 -16.25 6.04 8.74
CA GLY A 25 -16.81 7.35 8.51
C GLY A 25 -15.91 8.50 8.96
N ARG A 26 -14.60 8.27 9.14
CA ARG A 26 -13.63 9.38 9.26
C ARG A 26 -13.40 10.01 7.89
N TRP A 27 -13.14 11.32 7.87
CA TRP A 27 -12.80 12.08 6.66
C TRP A 27 -13.80 11.91 5.50
N GLN A 28 -15.10 11.98 5.81
CA GLN A 28 -16.15 11.76 4.80
C GLN A 28 -16.07 12.72 3.61
N GLU A 29 -15.65 13.96 3.86
CA GLU A 29 -15.44 14.99 2.83
C GLU A 29 -14.31 14.63 1.85
N PHE A 30 -13.35 13.80 2.26
CA PHE A 30 -12.21 13.35 1.46
C PHE A 30 -12.34 11.88 1.03
N ARG A 31 -13.49 11.23 1.26
CA ARG A 31 -13.63 9.78 1.02
C ARG A 31 -13.30 9.37 -0.42
N LEU A 32 -13.70 10.18 -1.40
CA LEU A 32 -13.44 9.92 -2.81
C LEU A 32 -11.95 10.08 -3.15
N ASP A 33 -11.33 11.19 -2.70
CA ASP A 33 -9.90 11.43 -2.90
C ASP A 33 -9.03 10.38 -2.20
N LEU A 34 -9.39 10.00 -0.97
CA LEU A 34 -8.69 8.96 -0.21
C LEU A 34 -8.86 7.57 -0.83
N ALA A 35 -10.02 7.25 -1.41
CA ALA A 35 -10.22 6.01 -2.14
C ALA A 35 -9.39 5.96 -3.44
N ALA A 36 -9.25 7.10 -4.14
CA ALA A 36 -8.37 7.21 -5.30
C ALA A 36 -6.91 7.02 -4.89
N LEU A 37 -6.47 7.71 -3.83
CA LEU A 37 -5.12 7.61 -3.29
C LEU A 37 -4.78 6.18 -2.84
N GLU A 38 -5.70 5.51 -2.13
CA GLU A 38 -5.54 4.11 -1.71
C GLU A 38 -5.34 3.19 -2.92
N ARG A 39 -6.15 3.38 -3.97
CA ARG A 39 -6.05 2.59 -5.20
C ARG A 39 -4.73 2.83 -5.94
N GLU A 40 -4.21 4.06 -5.94
CA GLU A 40 -2.89 4.37 -6.50
C GLU A 40 -1.77 3.73 -5.67
N LEU A 41 -1.86 3.81 -4.33
CA LEU A 41 -0.93 3.15 -3.41
C LEU A 41 -0.94 1.63 -3.58
N GLY A 42 -2.10 1.00 -3.72
CA GLY A 42 -2.23 -0.45 -3.95
C GLY A 42 -1.53 -0.88 -5.24
N GLN A 43 -1.67 -0.12 -6.33
CA GLN A 43 -0.98 -0.39 -7.59
C GLN A 43 0.54 -0.22 -7.49
N LEU A 44 1.00 0.80 -6.76
CA LEU A 44 2.43 1.02 -6.54
C LEU A 44 3.05 -0.11 -5.71
N LEU A 45 2.38 -0.51 -4.63
CA LEU A 45 2.84 -1.57 -3.75
C LEU A 45 2.85 -2.92 -4.46
N GLN A 46 1.85 -3.22 -5.28
CA GLN A 46 1.84 -4.42 -6.12
C GLN A 46 3.07 -4.48 -7.03
N ARG A 47 3.38 -3.39 -7.75
CA ARG A 47 4.55 -3.32 -8.64
C ARG A 47 5.86 -3.40 -7.88
N ALA A 48 5.94 -2.77 -6.71
CA ALA A 48 7.11 -2.86 -5.85
C ALA A 48 7.30 -4.30 -5.38
N SER A 49 6.25 -4.96 -4.88
CA SER A 49 6.29 -6.38 -4.49
C SER A 49 6.80 -7.25 -5.63
N GLU A 50 6.30 -7.06 -6.85
CA GLU A 50 6.78 -7.79 -8.04
C GLU A 50 8.26 -7.53 -8.30
N HIS A 51 8.70 -6.28 -8.31
CA HIS A 51 10.09 -5.88 -8.58
C HIS A 51 11.08 -6.41 -7.53
N PHE A 52 10.69 -6.41 -6.25
CA PHE A 52 11.53 -6.89 -5.16
C PHE A 52 11.44 -8.41 -4.94
N SER A 53 10.41 -9.07 -5.47
CA SER A 53 10.32 -10.54 -5.50
C SER A 53 11.08 -11.15 -6.70
N ASP A 54 11.16 -10.45 -7.83
CA ASP A 54 11.88 -10.87 -9.04
C ASP A 54 13.40 -10.66 -8.93
N GLY A 55 13.85 -9.71 -8.10
CA GLY A 55 15.27 -9.43 -7.87
C GLY A 55 16.04 -10.49 -7.05
N ASP A 56 15.35 -11.46 -6.45
CA ASP A 56 15.93 -12.59 -5.70
C ASP A 56 16.06 -13.87 -6.55
N ASP A 57 15.37 -13.94 -7.69
CA ASP A 57 15.43 -15.05 -8.64
C ASP A 57 16.31 -14.67 -9.84
N ARG A 58 17.62 -14.63 -9.63
CA ARG A 58 18.58 -14.62 -10.73
C ARG A 58 19.62 -15.73 -10.50
N PRO A 59 19.67 -16.77 -11.36
CA PRO A 59 20.68 -17.83 -11.25
C PRO A 59 22.10 -17.34 -11.53
#